data_AF-A0A5Q4BUA0-F1
#
_entry.id   AF-A0A5Q4BUA0-F1
#
_cell.length_a   1.000
_cell.length_b   1.000
_cell.length_c   1.000
_cell.angle_alpha   90.00
_cell.angle_beta   90.00
_cell.angle_gamma   90.00
#
_symmetry.space_group_name_H-M   'P 1'
#
loop_
_entity.id
_entity.type
_entity.pdbx_description
1 polymer ?
#
loop_
_entity_poly.entity_id
_entity_poly.type
_entity_poly.pdbx_seq_one_letter_code
_entity_poly.pdbx_strand_id
1 'polypeptide(L)'
;MTFMSFLRDERVILVGIGAATFGLVTMMTQMLTYIRDDNEVKATPPKTQYITQETEDALGLDTLDKLLCHPNFSIRDVAIKILCDRAVNDPDTVRHLLYGITRPDYDTRMKNLRALATLTGQTNEGLSKLHTWRAYTALVRSLELSLDDVEQAKLNDKYWDEYYLRDMAERFCLMFVLELITKYGAEMLVKARFVEKWLAKQHWGDDEAERQENFTYYMEHKNNRIVDIVTRIAHTTQGAQAILACGLVSKTRPGINPDPNLSGFTVVLQSTLCNVGNVDGDEEGLQT
;
A
#
# COMPACT_ATOMS: atom_id res chain seq x y z
N MET A 1 77.48 63.85 -8.57
CA MET A 1 76.37 64.80 -8.84
C MET A 1 75.39 64.32 -9.91
N THR A 2 75.35 63.03 -10.27
CA THR A 2 74.54 62.52 -11.40
C THR A 2 73.21 61.87 -10.96
N PHE A 3 73.10 61.45 -9.69
CA PHE A 3 71.91 60.79 -9.15
C PHE A 3 70.79 61.78 -8.80
N MET A 4 71.15 62.97 -8.30
CA MET A 4 70.18 64.04 -7.98
C MET A 4 69.58 64.70 -9.23
N SER A 5 70.30 64.76 -10.36
CA SER A 5 69.76 65.27 -11.62
C SER A 5 68.80 64.27 -12.27
N PHE A 6 69.06 62.96 -12.12
CA PHE A 6 68.19 61.89 -12.61
C PHE A 6 66.87 61.80 -11.82
N LEU A 7 66.93 62.02 -10.50
CA LEU A 7 65.73 62.10 -9.63
C LEU A 7 64.87 63.36 -9.88
N ARG A 8 65.42 64.37 -10.56
CA ARG A 8 64.75 65.64 -10.86
C ARG A 8 64.21 65.69 -12.29
N ASP A 9 64.36 64.60 -13.05
CA ASP A 9 63.75 64.41 -14.36
C ASP A 9 62.24 64.20 -14.19
N GLU A 10 61.43 65.05 -14.81
CA GLU A 10 59.96 65.01 -14.74
C GLU A 10 59.40 63.64 -15.11
N ARG A 11 60.10 62.89 -15.98
CA ARG A 11 59.70 61.53 -16.38
C ARG A 11 59.82 60.53 -15.24
N VAL A 12 60.87 60.65 -14.42
CA VAL A 12 61.09 59.78 -13.25
C VAL A 12 60.08 60.11 -12.15
N ILE A 13 59.76 61.39 -11.97
CA ILE A 13 58.71 61.83 -11.04
C ILE A 13 57.34 61.30 -11.48
N LEU A 14 57.01 61.36 -12.77
CA LEU A 14 55.73 60.89 -13.29
C LEU A 14 55.59 59.37 -13.17
N VAL A 15 56.66 58.61 -13.46
CA VAL A 15 56.70 57.16 -13.23
C VAL A 15 56.61 56.82 -11.73
N GLY A 16 57.28 57.59 -10.87
CA GLY A 16 57.23 57.42 -9.41
C GLY A 16 55.82 57.67 -8.85
N ILE A 17 55.15 58.73 -9.31
CA ILE A 17 53.76 59.01 -8.94
C ILE A 17 52.85 57.89 -9.44
N GLY A 18 53.00 57.46 -10.70
CA GLY A 18 52.21 56.37 -11.26
C GLY A 18 52.38 55.04 -10.51
N ALA A 19 53.61 54.71 -10.11
CA ALA A 19 53.89 53.52 -9.29
C ALA A 19 53.26 53.64 -7.89
N ALA A 20 53.32 54.82 -7.28
CA ALA A 20 52.72 55.08 -5.97
C ALA A 20 51.19 55.01 -6.00
N THR A 21 50.53 55.62 -6.99
CA THR A 21 49.07 55.53 -7.14
C THR A 21 48.62 54.11 -7.46
N PHE A 22 49.33 53.39 -8.33
CA PHE A 22 49.04 51.99 -8.60
C PHE A 22 49.13 51.15 -7.31
N GLY A 23 50.21 51.32 -6.53
CA GLY A 23 50.39 50.63 -5.25
C GLY A 23 49.26 50.91 -4.26
N LEU A 24 48.84 52.16 -4.12
CA LEU A 24 47.73 52.54 -3.23
C LEU A 24 46.40 51.93 -3.67
N VAL A 25 46.08 51.97 -4.97
CA VAL A 25 44.83 51.40 -5.50
C VAL A 25 44.83 49.89 -5.34
N THR A 26 45.94 49.22 -5.64
CA THR A 26 46.05 47.76 -5.44
C THR A 26 45.89 47.39 -3.96
N MET A 27 46.52 48.14 -3.05
CA MET A 27 46.41 47.90 -1.62
C MET A 27 44.99 48.12 -1.10
N MET A 28 44.31 49.20 -1.50
CA MET A 28 42.90 49.44 -1.15
C MET A 28 41.99 48.33 -1.69
N THR A 29 42.24 47.88 -2.92
CA THR A 29 41.44 46.81 -3.53
C THR A 29 41.64 45.49 -2.79
N GLN A 30 42.88 45.14 -2.42
CA GLN A 30 43.16 43.95 -1.62
C GLN A 30 42.53 44.03 -0.22
N MET A 31 42.63 45.18 0.44
CA MET A 31 42.03 45.40 1.77
C MET A 31 40.50 45.27 1.72
N LEU A 32 39.85 45.86 0.72
CA LEU A 32 38.39 45.75 0.54
C LEU A 32 37.96 44.33 0.20
N THR A 33 38.76 43.62 -0.61
CA THR A 33 38.51 42.21 -0.93
C THR A 33 38.63 41.35 0.33
N TYR A 34 39.66 41.59 1.15
CA TYR A 34 39.85 40.91 2.42
C TYR A 34 38.67 41.15 3.38
N ILE A 35 38.25 42.42 3.56
CA ILE A 35 37.11 42.77 4.41
C ILE A 35 35.80 42.17 3.85
N ARG A 36 35.61 42.17 2.53
CA ARG A 36 34.44 41.56 1.89
C ARG A 36 34.39 40.06 2.17
N ASP A 37 35.51 39.36 2.01
CA ASP A 37 35.58 37.92 2.18
C ASP A 37 35.45 37.52 3.66
N ASP A 38 35.97 38.34 4.60
CA ASP A 38 35.77 38.14 6.05
C ASP A 38 34.34 38.44 6.52
N ASN A 39 33.65 39.36 5.85
CA ASN A 39 32.25 39.72 6.15
C ASN A 39 31.24 39.02 5.24
N GLU A 40 31.70 38.14 4.34
CA GLU A 40 30.80 37.33 3.54
C GLU A 40 30.12 36.32 4.47
N VAL A 41 28.89 36.65 4.88
CA VAL A 41 28.02 35.74 5.61
C VAL A 41 27.69 34.60 4.66
N LYS A 42 28.53 33.56 4.67
CA LYS A 42 28.24 32.30 4.00
C LYS A 42 26.88 31.85 4.52
N ALA A 43 25.87 31.84 3.66
CA ALA A 43 24.57 31.29 4.00
C ALA A 43 24.85 29.89 4.55
N THR A 44 24.66 29.70 5.85
CA THR A 44 24.88 28.40 6.47
C THR A 44 24.02 27.43 5.67
N PRO A 45 24.60 26.39 5.04
CA PRO A 45 23.78 25.38 4.39
C PRO A 45 22.77 24.96 5.46
N PRO A 46 21.45 24.95 5.16
CA PRO A 46 20.45 24.68 6.17
C PRO A 46 20.89 23.39 6.84
N LYS A 47 21.18 23.46 8.15
CA LYS A 47 21.43 22.25 8.92
C LYS A 47 20.28 21.33 8.57
N THR A 48 20.59 20.11 8.14
CA THR A 48 19.58 19.07 7.94
C THR A 48 18.88 18.91 9.27
N GLN A 49 17.80 19.66 9.48
CA GLN A 49 16.89 19.41 10.57
C GLN A 49 16.31 18.06 10.22
N TYR A 50 16.72 17.05 10.99
CA TYR A 50 16.01 15.79 10.99
C TYR A 50 14.56 16.17 11.30
N ILE A 51 13.66 15.90 10.35
CA ILE A 51 12.24 16.10 10.55
C ILE A 51 11.92 15.26 11.78
N THR A 52 11.61 15.94 12.89
CA THR A 52 11.24 15.26 14.12
C THR A 52 9.81 14.76 13.97
N GLN A 53 9.46 13.66 14.65
CA GLN A 53 8.09 13.15 14.69
C GLN A 53 7.08 14.25 15.07
N GLU A 54 7.46 15.16 15.97
CA GLU A 54 6.64 16.32 16.35
C GLU A 54 6.34 17.26 15.17
N THR A 55 7.25 17.38 14.20
CA THR A 55 7.06 18.21 12.99
C THR A 55 6.10 17.55 12.00
N GLU A 56 6.16 16.22 11.86
CA GLU A 56 5.17 15.47 11.06
C GLU A 56 3.80 15.50 11.73
N ASP A 57 3.78 15.39 13.07
CA ASP A 57 2.56 15.40 13.86
C ASP A 57 1.87 16.77 13.91
N ALA A 58 2.65 17.85 13.85
CA ALA A 58 2.16 19.23 13.78
C ALA A 58 1.36 19.52 12.49
N LEU A 59 1.55 18.74 11.43
CA LEU A 59 0.72 18.85 10.24
C LEU A 59 -0.68 18.27 10.56
N GLY A 60 -1.72 19.11 10.67
CA GLY A 60 -3.07 18.59 10.91
C GLY A 60 -3.52 17.58 9.84
N LEU A 61 -4.26 16.53 10.23
CA LEU A 61 -4.77 15.52 9.30
C LEU A 61 -5.58 16.14 8.15
N ASP A 62 -6.34 17.21 8.41
CA ASP A 62 -7.10 17.95 7.39
C ASP A 62 -6.18 18.65 6.36
N THR A 63 -5.01 19.14 6.81
CA THR A 63 -4.02 19.75 5.91
C THR A 63 -3.36 18.68 5.06
N LEU A 64 -3.03 17.55 5.67
CA LEU A 64 -2.49 16.39 4.96
C LEU A 64 -3.48 15.86 3.93
N ASP A 65 -4.77 15.82 4.28
CA ASP A 65 -5.86 15.45 3.37
C ASP A 65 -5.89 16.36 2.14
N LYS A 66 -5.76 17.69 2.31
CA LYS A 66 -5.66 18.64 1.19
C LYS A 66 -4.41 18.43 0.34
N LEU A 67 -3.25 18.15 0.96
CA LEU A 67 -2.00 17.91 0.24
C LEU A 67 -2.04 16.62 -0.58
N LEU A 68 -2.72 15.59 -0.08
CA LEU A 68 -2.95 14.35 -0.82
C LEU A 68 -3.85 14.54 -2.04
N CYS A 69 -4.72 15.55 -2.04
CA CYS A 69 -5.55 15.93 -3.20
C CYS A 69 -4.86 16.97 -4.12
N HIS A 70 -3.62 17.34 -3.84
CA HIS A 70 -2.93 18.38 -4.61
C HIS A 70 -2.64 17.91 -6.05
N PRO A 71 -2.78 18.76 -7.09
CA PRO A 71 -2.56 18.35 -8.48
C PRO A 71 -1.12 17.93 -8.79
N ASN A 72 -0.14 18.51 -8.09
CA ASN A 72 1.27 18.15 -8.23
C ASN A 72 1.58 16.79 -7.59
N PHE A 73 2.09 15.86 -8.41
CA PHE A 73 2.47 14.51 -7.98
C PHE A 73 3.49 14.51 -6.84
N SER A 74 4.51 15.36 -6.90
CA SER A 74 5.58 15.40 -5.88
C SER A 74 5.03 15.82 -4.51
N ILE A 75 4.05 16.72 -4.48
CA ILE A 75 3.42 17.15 -3.22
C ILE A 75 2.56 16.02 -2.65
N ARG A 76 1.82 15.30 -3.50
CA ARG A 76 1.06 14.11 -3.05
C ARG A 76 1.99 13.03 -2.51
N ASP A 77 3.08 12.73 -3.21
CA ASP A 77 4.03 11.68 -2.81
C ASP A 77 4.68 11.99 -1.44
N VAL A 78 5.08 13.25 -1.22
CA VAL A 78 5.60 13.70 0.08
C VAL A 78 4.52 13.63 1.17
N ALA A 79 3.28 14.03 0.86
CA ALA A 79 2.18 13.92 1.81
C ALA A 79 1.85 12.46 2.17
N ILE A 80 1.90 11.53 1.19
CA ILE A 80 1.75 10.10 1.45
C ILE A 80 2.86 9.59 2.36
N LYS A 81 4.13 10.00 2.13
CA LYS A 81 5.26 9.59 2.98
C LYS A 81 5.10 10.08 4.42
N ILE A 82 4.81 11.37 4.62
CA ILE A 82 4.53 11.93 5.95
C ILE A 82 3.38 11.17 6.64
N LEU A 83 2.31 10.85 5.90
CA LEU A 83 1.21 10.06 6.43
C LEU A 83 1.64 8.64 6.82
N CYS A 84 2.52 8.00 6.03
CA CYS A 84 3.04 6.67 6.32
C CYS A 84 3.95 6.69 7.55
N ASP A 85 4.88 7.65 7.63
CA ASP A 85 5.80 7.80 8.76
C ASP A 85 5.01 8.03 10.07
N ARG A 86 3.94 8.84 10.01
CA ARG A 86 2.99 8.96 11.13
C ARG A 86 2.26 7.66 11.44
N ALA A 87 1.77 6.93 10.44
CA ALA A 87 1.10 5.64 10.68
C ALA A 87 2.05 4.57 11.28
N VAL A 88 3.36 4.70 11.06
CA VAL A 88 4.38 3.86 11.72
C VAL A 88 4.49 4.17 13.21
N ASN A 89 4.23 5.40 13.65
CA ASN A 89 4.37 5.78 15.06
C ASN A 89 3.02 5.89 15.80
N ASP A 90 1.94 6.22 15.10
CA ASP A 90 0.62 6.49 15.64
C ASP A 90 -0.44 5.47 15.14
N PRO A 91 -1.03 4.66 16.04
CA PRO A 91 -2.11 3.74 15.68
C PRO A 91 -3.43 4.44 15.29
N ASP A 92 -3.65 5.69 15.70
CA ASP A 92 -4.87 6.44 15.35
C ASP A 92 -4.88 6.84 13.88
N THR A 93 -3.72 7.18 13.33
CA THR A 93 -3.54 7.39 11.89
C THR A 93 -3.91 6.14 11.09
N VAL A 94 -3.47 4.93 11.49
CA VAL A 94 -3.90 3.68 10.83
C VAL A 94 -5.41 3.48 10.91
N ARG A 95 -6.03 3.78 12.07
CA ARG A 95 -7.48 3.71 12.23
C ARG A 95 -8.22 4.69 11.31
N HIS A 96 -7.66 5.89 11.11
CA HIS A 96 -8.20 6.88 10.18
C HIS A 96 -8.18 6.36 8.74
N LEU A 97 -7.07 5.77 8.30
CA LEU A 97 -6.96 5.18 6.96
C LEU A 97 -7.94 4.01 6.76
N LEU A 98 -8.03 3.12 7.76
CA LEU A 98 -8.99 2.01 7.74
C LEU A 98 -10.44 2.50 7.72
N TYR A 99 -10.75 3.60 8.41
CA TYR A 99 -12.07 4.22 8.32
C TYR A 99 -12.32 4.79 6.92
N GLY A 100 -11.32 5.45 6.33
CA GLY A 100 -11.38 6.04 4.99
C GLY A 100 -11.74 5.03 3.90
N ILE A 101 -11.22 3.81 3.95
CA ILE A 101 -11.54 2.76 2.96
C ILE A 101 -12.97 2.20 3.10
N THR A 102 -13.66 2.45 4.22
CA THR A 102 -15.06 2.01 4.40
C THR A 102 -16.09 3.02 3.89
N ARG A 103 -15.64 4.17 3.36
CA ARG A 103 -16.51 5.25 2.88
C ARG A 103 -17.06 4.91 1.48
N PRO A 104 -18.31 5.31 1.16
CA PRO A 104 -18.91 5.06 -0.15
C PRO A 104 -18.31 5.91 -1.28
N ASP A 105 -17.58 6.96 -0.96
CA ASP A 105 -16.89 7.80 -1.95
C ASP A 105 -15.63 7.10 -2.51
N TYR A 106 -15.59 6.88 -3.82
CA TYR A 106 -14.53 6.14 -4.50
C TYR A 106 -13.15 6.80 -4.35
N ASP A 107 -13.07 8.11 -4.58
CA ASP A 107 -11.81 8.85 -4.54
C ASP A 107 -11.20 8.82 -3.13
N THR A 108 -12.04 8.97 -2.11
CA THR A 108 -11.65 8.82 -0.70
C THR A 108 -11.11 7.42 -0.43
N ARG A 109 -11.80 6.35 -0.88
CA ARG A 109 -11.29 4.97 -0.70
C ARG A 109 -9.96 4.77 -1.39
N MET A 110 -9.85 5.16 -2.66
CA MET A 110 -8.65 5.00 -3.48
C MET A 110 -7.44 5.68 -2.84
N LYS A 111 -7.63 6.91 -2.37
CA LYS A 111 -6.60 7.69 -1.67
C LYS A 111 -6.08 6.97 -0.43
N ASN A 112 -6.99 6.49 0.42
CA ASN A 112 -6.62 5.76 1.64
C ASN A 112 -5.98 4.41 1.33
N LEU A 113 -6.45 3.68 0.31
CA LEU A 113 -5.84 2.42 -0.15
C LEU A 113 -4.42 2.62 -0.68
N ARG A 114 -4.17 3.70 -1.43
CA ARG A 114 -2.81 4.05 -1.90
C ARG A 114 -1.88 4.38 -0.74
N ALA A 115 -2.35 5.16 0.24
CA ALA A 115 -1.57 5.45 1.44
C ALA A 115 -1.24 4.17 2.23
N LEU A 116 -2.22 3.26 2.40
CA LEU A 116 -1.99 1.96 3.01
C LEU A 116 -0.98 1.11 2.22
N ALA A 117 -0.99 1.19 0.88
CA ALA A 117 -0.09 0.39 0.05
C ALA A 117 1.36 0.88 0.14
N THR A 118 1.53 2.20 0.26
CA THR A 118 2.84 2.78 0.54
C THR A 118 3.33 2.38 1.94
N LEU A 119 2.45 2.40 2.95
CA LEU A 119 2.78 1.98 4.32
C LEU A 119 3.29 0.52 4.38
N THR A 120 2.58 -0.42 3.73
CA THR A 120 2.99 -1.83 3.72
C THR A 120 4.18 -2.10 2.81
N GLY A 121 4.35 -1.34 1.72
CA GLY A 121 5.47 -1.49 0.79
C GLY A 121 6.80 -0.96 1.32
N GLN A 122 6.77 0.06 2.19
CA GLN A 122 7.99 0.66 2.76
C GLN A 122 8.45 -0.02 4.06
N THR A 123 7.55 -0.69 4.78
CA THR A 123 7.87 -1.28 6.08
C THR A 123 7.36 -2.72 6.21
N ASN A 124 8.25 -3.64 6.57
CA ASN A 124 7.85 -5.02 6.89
C ASN A 124 6.89 -5.09 8.11
N GLU A 125 6.88 -4.03 8.94
CA GLU A 125 5.99 -3.84 10.09
C GLU A 125 4.61 -3.28 9.71
N GLY A 126 4.46 -2.64 8.54
CA GLY A 126 3.16 -2.13 8.09
C GLY A 126 2.11 -3.23 8.00
N LEU A 127 2.51 -4.43 7.55
CA LEU A 127 1.62 -5.58 7.45
C LEU A 127 1.20 -6.15 8.82
N SER A 128 2.05 -6.08 9.85
CA SER A 128 1.65 -6.51 11.21
C SER A 128 0.67 -5.54 11.86
N LYS A 129 0.77 -4.24 11.58
CA LYS A 129 -0.22 -3.24 12.02
C LYS A 129 -1.61 -3.46 11.40
N LEU A 130 -1.66 -4.02 10.19
CA LEU A 130 -2.91 -4.41 9.54
C LEU A 130 -3.45 -5.77 9.99
N HIS A 131 -2.72 -6.52 10.81
CA HIS A 131 -3.21 -7.78 11.36
C HIS A 131 -4.16 -7.54 12.54
N THR A 132 -5.28 -6.86 12.28
CA THR A 132 -6.32 -6.57 13.27
C THR A 132 -7.69 -6.86 12.69
N TRP A 133 -8.61 -7.30 13.53
CA TRP A 133 -10.01 -7.54 13.14
C TRP A 133 -10.64 -6.35 12.39
N ARG A 134 -10.32 -5.12 12.82
CA ARG A 134 -10.80 -3.89 12.18
C ARG A 134 -10.29 -3.74 10.74
N ALA A 135 -9.04 -4.10 10.48
CA ALA A 135 -8.49 -4.04 9.13
C ALA A 135 -9.15 -5.06 8.20
N TYR A 136 -9.31 -6.32 8.62
CA TYR A 136 -10.00 -7.33 7.80
C TYR A 136 -11.44 -6.91 7.47
N THR A 137 -12.18 -6.43 8.47
CA THR A 137 -13.57 -5.95 8.25
C THR A 137 -13.64 -4.71 7.38
N ALA A 138 -12.69 -3.78 7.50
CA ALA A 138 -12.60 -2.60 6.64
C ALA A 138 -12.26 -2.97 5.19
N LEU A 139 -11.33 -3.90 4.98
CA LEU A 139 -10.97 -4.42 3.65
C LEU A 139 -12.16 -5.14 2.99
N VAL A 140 -12.84 -6.03 3.72
CA VAL A 140 -14.05 -6.70 3.21
C VAL A 140 -15.16 -5.71 2.91
N ARG A 141 -15.32 -4.66 3.72
CA ARG A 141 -16.31 -3.60 3.44
C ARG A 141 -15.94 -2.78 2.20
N SER A 142 -14.67 -2.46 2.01
CA SER A 142 -14.19 -1.77 0.81
C SER A 142 -14.40 -2.61 -0.44
N LEU A 143 -14.18 -3.93 -0.36
CA LEU A 143 -14.50 -4.89 -1.43
C LEU A 143 -16.01 -4.95 -1.70
N GLU A 144 -16.84 -4.99 -0.66
CA GLU A 144 -18.30 -4.98 -0.82
C GLU A 144 -18.78 -3.73 -1.55
N LEU A 145 -18.16 -2.57 -1.29
CA LEU A 145 -18.46 -1.32 -2.00
C LEU A 145 -17.96 -1.35 -3.46
N SER A 146 -16.89 -2.09 -3.77
CA SER A 146 -16.37 -2.17 -5.15
C SER A 146 -17.30 -2.93 -6.09
N LEU A 147 -18.26 -3.70 -5.56
CA LEU A 147 -19.28 -4.38 -6.35
C LEU A 147 -20.19 -3.42 -7.12
N ASP A 148 -20.37 -2.20 -6.60
CA ASP A 148 -21.25 -1.18 -7.16
C ASP A 148 -20.50 -0.13 -8.00
N ASP A 149 -19.16 -0.14 -7.96
CA ASP A 149 -18.33 0.85 -8.66
C ASP A 149 -18.24 0.58 -10.18
N VAL A 150 -18.35 -0.68 -10.61
CA VAL A 150 -18.20 -1.12 -12.00
C VAL A 150 -19.25 -2.18 -12.33
N GLU A 151 -19.77 -2.15 -13.55
CA GLU A 151 -20.67 -3.18 -14.06
C GLU A 151 -19.96 -4.56 -14.08
N GLN A 152 -20.57 -5.55 -13.44
CA GLN A 152 -19.95 -6.85 -13.26
C GLN A 152 -20.10 -7.70 -14.52
N ALA A 153 -18.98 -7.88 -15.22
CA ALA A 153 -18.88 -8.86 -16.30
C ALA A 153 -19.13 -10.27 -15.76
N LYS A 154 -19.85 -11.08 -16.55
CA LYS A 154 -20.09 -12.49 -16.25
C LYS A 154 -18.75 -13.24 -16.28
N LEU A 155 -18.44 -13.96 -15.21
CA LEU A 155 -17.16 -14.66 -15.04
C LEU A 155 -17.20 -16.07 -15.66
N ASN A 156 -17.52 -16.15 -16.95
CA ASN A 156 -17.66 -17.41 -17.69
C ASN A 156 -16.62 -17.59 -18.83
N ASP A 157 -15.78 -16.58 -19.11
CA ASP A 157 -14.79 -16.69 -20.17
C ASP A 157 -13.62 -17.60 -19.73
N LYS A 158 -13.40 -18.66 -20.52
CA LYS A 158 -12.34 -19.64 -20.31
C LYS A 158 -10.95 -19.06 -20.54
N TYR A 159 -10.78 -18.23 -21.56
CA TYR A 159 -9.47 -17.85 -22.10
C TYR A 159 -8.99 -16.47 -21.62
N TRP A 160 -9.89 -15.69 -21.03
CA TRP A 160 -9.59 -14.33 -20.60
C TRP A 160 -9.38 -14.23 -19.08
N ASP A 161 -8.32 -13.58 -18.60
CA ASP A 161 -8.16 -13.30 -17.17
C ASP A 161 -8.64 -11.88 -16.87
N GLU A 162 -9.86 -11.77 -16.35
CA GLU A 162 -10.52 -10.49 -16.03
C GLU A 162 -9.81 -9.74 -14.90
N TYR A 163 -8.92 -10.41 -14.15
CA TYR A 163 -8.30 -9.85 -12.96
C TYR A 163 -7.59 -8.52 -13.21
N TYR A 164 -6.96 -8.35 -14.37
CA TYR A 164 -6.26 -7.10 -14.71
C TYR A 164 -7.20 -5.95 -15.07
N LEU A 165 -8.43 -6.26 -15.48
CA LEU A 165 -9.48 -5.28 -15.81
C LEU A 165 -10.31 -4.88 -14.59
N ARG A 166 -10.17 -5.60 -13.46
CA ARG A 166 -10.84 -5.25 -12.21
C ARG A 166 -10.42 -3.86 -11.74
N ASP A 167 -11.35 -3.22 -11.03
CA ASP A 167 -11.15 -1.91 -10.47
C ASP A 167 -9.89 -1.83 -9.58
N MET A 168 -9.22 -0.68 -9.61
CA MET A 168 -7.97 -0.50 -8.89
C MET A 168 -8.16 -0.59 -7.36
N ALA A 169 -9.28 -0.12 -6.80
CA ALA A 169 -9.54 -0.18 -5.37
C ALA A 169 -9.72 -1.64 -4.94
N GLU A 170 -10.47 -2.40 -5.72
CA GLU A 170 -10.65 -3.83 -5.51
C GLU A 170 -9.32 -4.59 -5.55
N ARG A 171 -8.48 -4.31 -6.56
CA ARG A 171 -7.16 -4.93 -6.70
C ARG A 171 -6.23 -4.62 -5.51
N PHE A 172 -6.29 -3.41 -4.94
CA PHE A 172 -5.58 -3.08 -3.70
C PHE A 172 -6.11 -3.89 -2.52
N CYS A 173 -7.42 -3.98 -2.34
CA CYS A 173 -7.98 -4.78 -1.26
C CYS A 173 -7.58 -6.26 -1.37
N LEU A 174 -7.68 -6.86 -2.56
CA LEU A 174 -7.26 -8.24 -2.80
C LEU A 174 -5.76 -8.44 -2.58
N MET A 175 -4.92 -7.44 -2.89
CA MET A 175 -3.50 -7.44 -2.56
C MET A 175 -3.27 -7.57 -1.05
N PHE A 176 -3.84 -6.66 -0.26
CA PHE A 176 -3.69 -6.68 1.20
C PHE A 176 -4.23 -7.96 1.83
N VAL A 177 -5.40 -8.41 1.36
CA VAL A 177 -6.02 -9.64 1.82
C VAL A 177 -5.08 -10.83 1.58
N LEU A 178 -4.54 -10.97 0.37
CA LEU A 178 -3.61 -12.05 0.05
C LEU A 178 -2.35 -12.00 0.90
N GLU A 179 -1.74 -10.82 1.07
CA GLU A 179 -0.55 -10.64 1.91
C GLU A 179 -0.82 -11.02 3.37
N LEU A 180 -1.95 -10.56 3.93
CA LEU A 180 -2.37 -10.84 5.30
C LEU A 180 -2.62 -12.32 5.54
N ILE A 181 -3.39 -12.99 4.68
CA ILE A 181 -3.67 -14.43 4.86
C ILE A 181 -2.46 -15.31 4.55
N THR A 182 -1.54 -14.83 3.71
CA THR A 182 -0.29 -15.55 3.43
C THR A 182 0.59 -15.59 4.67
N LYS A 183 0.64 -14.49 5.42
CA LYS A 183 1.47 -14.39 6.63
C LYS A 183 0.80 -14.93 7.88
N TYR A 184 -0.51 -14.74 8.04
CA TYR A 184 -1.20 -15.01 9.32
C TYR A 184 -2.38 -15.99 9.23
N GLY A 185 -2.64 -16.56 8.05
CA GLY A 185 -3.75 -17.49 7.83
C GLY A 185 -5.09 -16.82 7.51
N ALA A 186 -6.06 -17.65 7.08
CA ALA A 186 -7.32 -17.18 6.52
C ALA A 186 -8.46 -17.00 7.56
N GLU A 187 -8.27 -17.42 8.81
CA GLU A 187 -9.34 -17.46 9.83
C GLU A 187 -10.01 -16.11 10.06
N MET A 188 -9.22 -15.03 10.19
CA MET A 188 -9.78 -13.70 10.40
C MET A 188 -10.52 -13.15 9.18
N LEU A 189 -10.11 -13.53 7.98
CA LEU A 189 -10.79 -13.16 6.75
C LEU A 189 -12.16 -13.86 6.63
N VAL A 190 -12.21 -15.15 6.99
CA VAL A 190 -13.44 -15.93 7.07
C VAL A 190 -14.39 -15.31 8.09
N LYS A 191 -13.89 -15.03 9.30
CA LYS A 191 -14.69 -14.37 10.34
C LYS A 191 -15.24 -13.02 9.88
N ALA A 192 -14.47 -12.26 9.07
CA ALA A 192 -14.89 -10.98 8.49
C ALA A 192 -15.97 -11.10 7.39
N ARG A 193 -16.40 -12.33 7.07
CA ARG A 193 -17.43 -12.67 6.09
C ARG A 193 -17.07 -12.28 4.66
N PHE A 194 -15.82 -12.48 4.28
CA PHE A 194 -15.35 -12.23 2.91
C PHE A 194 -16.16 -13.01 1.87
N VAL A 195 -16.50 -14.27 2.18
CA VAL A 195 -17.22 -15.15 1.25
C VAL A 195 -18.64 -14.63 1.01
N GLU A 196 -19.35 -14.29 2.08
CA GLU A 196 -20.75 -13.88 2.05
C GLU A 196 -20.94 -12.44 1.56
N LYS A 197 -20.01 -11.54 1.91
CA LYS A 197 -20.16 -10.11 1.60
C LYS A 197 -19.66 -9.74 0.22
N TRP A 198 -18.68 -10.47 -0.32
CA TRP A 198 -18.04 -10.12 -1.58
C TRP A 198 -17.99 -11.29 -2.56
N LEU A 199 -17.40 -12.43 -2.18
CA LEU A 199 -17.14 -13.53 -3.13
C LEU A 199 -18.43 -14.06 -3.76
N ALA A 200 -19.44 -14.35 -2.93
CA ALA A 200 -20.71 -14.92 -3.38
C ALA A 200 -21.54 -13.95 -4.23
N LYS A 201 -21.29 -12.64 -4.10
CA LYS A 201 -22.01 -11.58 -4.81
C LYS A 201 -21.40 -11.23 -6.18
N GLN A 202 -20.25 -11.82 -6.53
CA GLN A 202 -19.71 -11.70 -7.87
C GLN A 202 -20.65 -12.36 -8.89
N HIS A 203 -20.61 -11.89 -10.13
CA HIS A 203 -21.44 -12.39 -11.22
C HIS A 203 -20.92 -13.73 -11.78
N TRP A 204 -21.16 -14.81 -11.02
CA TRP A 204 -20.77 -16.18 -11.39
C TRP A 204 -21.71 -16.83 -12.42
N GLY A 205 -22.93 -16.32 -12.61
CA GLY A 205 -23.94 -16.95 -13.45
C GLY A 205 -25.34 -16.49 -13.08
N ASP A 206 -26.30 -16.73 -13.96
CA ASP A 206 -27.71 -16.33 -13.77
C ASP A 206 -28.45 -17.35 -12.89
N ASP A 207 -28.15 -18.64 -13.09
CA ASP A 207 -28.74 -19.77 -12.38
C ASP A 207 -27.76 -20.42 -11.39
N GLU A 208 -28.28 -21.10 -10.35
CA GLU A 208 -27.45 -21.74 -9.33
C GLU A 208 -26.49 -22.80 -9.91
N ALA A 209 -26.95 -23.59 -10.88
CA ALA A 209 -26.12 -24.60 -11.55
C ALA A 209 -24.96 -23.93 -12.32
N GLU A 210 -25.27 -22.85 -13.06
CA GLU A 210 -24.27 -22.10 -13.82
C GLU A 210 -23.25 -21.42 -12.88
N ARG A 211 -23.71 -20.86 -11.76
CA ARG A 211 -22.83 -20.26 -10.73
C ARG A 211 -21.83 -21.28 -10.19
N GLN A 212 -22.28 -22.50 -9.90
CA GLN A 212 -21.43 -23.56 -9.37
C GLN A 212 -20.43 -24.06 -10.41
N GLU A 213 -20.88 -24.25 -11.66
CA GLU A 213 -20.02 -24.67 -12.77
C GLU A 213 -18.94 -23.63 -13.05
N ASN A 214 -19.32 -22.37 -13.23
CA ASN A 214 -18.37 -21.28 -13.52
C ASN A 214 -17.41 -21.03 -12.36
N PHE A 215 -17.87 -21.09 -11.12
CA PHE A 215 -16.99 -20.94 -9.94
C PHE A 215 -15.95 -22.06 -9.86
N THR A 216 -16.41 -23.31 -9.99
CA THR A 216 -15.53 -24.49 -9.97
C THR A 216 -14.51 -24.41 -11.11
N TYR A 217 -14.99 -24.08 -12.31
CA TYR A 217 -14.17 -23.89 -13.49
C TYR A 217 -13.11 -22.78 -13.30
N TYR A 218 -13.50 -21.64 -12.74
CA TYR A 218 -12.62 -20.51 -12.47
C TYR A 218 -11.48 -20.92 -11.51
N MET A 219 -11.81 -21.63 -10.42
CA MET A 219 -10.82 -22.09 -9.44
C MET A 219 -9.81 -23.08 -10.03
N GLU A 220 -10.19 -23.81 -11.08
CA GLU A 220 -9.33 -24.80 -11.74
C GLU A 220 -8.41 -24.21 -12.80
N HIS A 221 -8.92 -23.25 -13.57
CA HIS A 221 -8.27 -22.80 -14.80
C HIS A 221 -7.60 -21.43 -14.67
N LYS A 222 -7.95 -20.63 -13.67
CA LYS A 222 -7.34 -19.32 -13.43
C LYS A 222 -6.20 -19.42 -12.43
N ASN A 223 -5.20 -18.56 -12.60
CA ASN A 223 -4.10 -18.42 -11.66
C ASN A 223 -3.93 -16.94 -11.30
N ASN A 224 -4.82 -16.46 -10.43
CA ASN A 224 -4.84 -15.08 -9.96
C ASN A 224 -5.08 -15.01 -8.45
N ARG A 225 -4.96 -13.81 -7.87
CA ARG A 225 -5.03 -13.62 -6.41
C ARG A 225 -6.33 -14.13 -5.79
N ILE A 226 -7.44 -14.13 -6.54
CA ILE A 226 -8.73 -14.62 -6.04
C ILE A 226 -8.64 -16.13 -5.81
N VAL A 227 -8.10 -16.89 -6.77
CA VAL A 227 -7.91 -18.34 -6.63
C VAL A 227 -7.02 -18.66 -5.43
N ASP A 228 -5.93 -17.90 -5.24
CA ASP A 228 -5.03 -18.09 -4.08
C ASP A 228 -5.75 -17.83 -2.75
N ILE A 229 -6.54 -16.75 -2.68
CA ILE A 229 -7.30 -16.40 -1.47
C ILE A 229 -8.34 -17.48 -1.17
N VAL A 230 -9.13 -17.87 -2.17
CA VAL A 230 -10.21 -18.85 -2.02
C VAL A 230 -9.64 -20.22 -1.66
N THR A 231 -8.53 -20.62 -2.27
CA THR A 231 -7.83 -21.87 -1.93
C THR A 231 -7.42 -21.87 -0.46
N ARG A 232 -6.84 -20.79 0.06
CA ARG A 232 -6.47 -20.70 1.49
C ARG A 232 -7.68 -20.69 2.41
N ILE A 233 -8.78 -20.05 2.02
CA ILE A 233 -10.05 -20.10 2.75
C ILE A 233 -10.58 -21.53 2.81
N ALA A 234 -10.53 -22.28 1.71
CA ALA A 234 -11.00 -23.67 1.62
C ALA A 234 -10.23 -24.66 2.51
N HIS A 235 -8.98 -24.34 2.89
CA HIS A 235 -8.23 -25.12 3.87
C HIS A 235 -8.71 -24.91 5.32
N THR A 236 -9.53 -23.90 5.58
CA THR A 236 -10.15 -23.69 6.89
C THR A 236 -11.55 -24.31 6.92
N THR A 237 -11.91 -24.93 8.05
CA THR A 237 -13.20 -25.61 8.21
C THR A 237 -14.36 -24.63 8.08
N GLN A 238 -14.28 -23.48 8.76
CA GLN A 238 -15.27 -22.41 8.66
C GLN A 238 -15.35 -21.82 7.26
N GLY A 239 -14.21 -21.68 6.57
CA GLY A 239 -14.16 -21.17 5.20
C GLY A 239 -14.81 -22.11 4.19
N ALA A 240 -14.53 -23.41 4.27
CA ALA A 240 -15.16 -24.43 3.45
C ALA A 240 -16.68 -24.48 3.68
N GLN A 241 -17.13 -24.39 4.94
CA GLN A 241 -18.54 -24.30 5.28
C GLN A 241 -19.19 -23.03 4.71
N ALA A 242 -18.52 -21.88 4.76
CA ALA A 242 -19.03 -20.63 4.19
C ALA A 242 -19.19 -20.71 2.66
N ILE A 243 -18.24 -21.33 1.96
CA ILE A 243 -18.30 -21.55 0.50
C ILE A 243 -19.52 -22.42 0.15
N LEU A 244 -19.77 -23.50 0.90
CA LEU A 244 -20.96 -24.33 0.73
C LEU A 244 -22.25 -23.60 1.08
N ALA A 245 -22.27 -22.84 2.17
CA ALA A 245 -23.46 -22.11 2.61
C ALA A 245 -23.89 -21.04 1.61
N CYS A 246 -22.93 -20.46 0.87
CA CYS A 246 -23.19 -19.49 -0.19
C CYS A 246 -23.59 -20.12 -1.53
N GLY A 247 -23.66 -21.45 -1.63
CA GLY A 247 -24.06 -22.16 -2.86
C GLY A 247 -23.04 -22.06 -4.00
N LEU A 248 -21.77 -21.74 -3.70
CA LEU A 248 -20.71 -21.65 -4.70
C LEU A 248 -20.23 -23.02 -5.17
N VAL A 249 -20.40 -24.05 -4.33
CA VAL A 249 -20.08 -25.44 -4.64
C VAL A 249 -21.22 -26.33 -4.14
N SER A 250 -21.55 -27.36 -4.91
CA SER A 250 -22.54 -28.37 -4.51
C SER A 250 -22.06 -29.18 -3.31
N LYS A 251 -22.98 -29.52 -2.38
CA LYS A 251 -22.73 -30.54 -1.36
C LYS A 251 -22.66 -31.91 -2.05
N THR A 252 -21.49 -32.32 -2.50
CA THR A 252 -21.28 -33.69 -2.96
C THR A 252 -21.56 -34.63 -1.77
N ARG A 253 -22.58 -35.48 -1.87
CA ARG A 253 -22.89 -36.47 -0.83
C ARG A 253 -21.63 -37.33 -0.61
N PRO A 254 -21.20 -37.56 0.65
CA PRO A 254 -20.13 -38.51 0.92
C PRO A 254 -20.67 -39.92 0.62
N GLY A 255 -20.43 -40.40 -0.59
CA GLY A 255 -20.95 -41.67 -1.08
C GLY A 255 -20.09 -42.20 -2.21
N ILE A 256 -19.15 -43.07 -1.83
CA ILE A 256 -18.56 -44.17 -2.61
C ILE A 256 -17.93 -43.74 -3.95
N ASN A 257 -16.61 -43.61 -3.92
CA ASN A 257 -15.66 -43.22 -4.97
C ASN A 257 -15.38 -41.71 -5.06
N PRO A 258 -14.14 -41.26 -4.79
CA PRO A 258 -13.69 -40.02 -5.39
C PRO A 258 -13.76 -40.22 -6.90
N ASP A 259 -14.65 -39.49 -7.56
CA ASP A 259 -14.63 -39.34 -9.01
C ASP A 259 -13.18 -39.01 -9.42
N PRO A 260 -12.50 -39.82 -10.24
CA PRO A 260 -11.11 -39.56 -10.64
C PRO A 260 -10.95 -38.26 -11.44
N ASN A 261 -12.06 -37.61 -11.80
CA ASN A 261 -12.12 -36.29 -12.42
C ASN A 261 -12.38 -35.14 -11.42
N LEU A 262 -12.46 -35.41 -10.11
CA LEU A 262 -12.59 -34.36 -9.09
C LEU A 262 -11.35 -33.48 -9.10
N SER A 263 -11.59 -32.21 -9.39
CA SER A 263 -10.55 -31.19 -9.49
C SER A 263 -9.87 -30.89 -8.17
N GLY A 264 -8.60 -30.47 -8.24
CA GLY A 264 -7.76 -30.24 -7.07
C GLY A 264 -8.40 -29.32 -6.02
N PHE A 265 -9.14 -28.29 -6.44
CA PHE A 265 -9.87 -27.42 -5.52
C PHE A 265 -11.02 -28.12 -4.81
N THR A 266 -11.83 -28.89 -5.53
CA THR A 266 -12.97 -29.63 -4.95
C THR A 266 -12.49 -30.73 -4.00
N VAL A 267 -11.36 -31.36 -4.32
CA VAL A 267 -10.68 -32.33 -3.43
C VAL A 267 -10.24 -31.66 -2.12
N VAL A 268 -9.66 -30.45 -2.18
CA VAL A 268 -9.26 -29.70 -0.98
C VAL A 268 -10.48 -29.38 -0.11
N LEU A 269 -11.56 -28.86 -0.70
CA LEU A 269 -12.79 -28.58 0.04
C LEU A 269 -13.36 -29.82 0.70
N GLN A 270 -13.45 -30.93 -0.04
CA GLN A 270 -14.01 -32.18 0.47
C GLN A 270 -13.14 -32.78 1.59
N SER A 271 -11.82 -32.77 1.42
CA SER A 271 -10.87 -33.25 2.45
C SER A 271 -11.01 -32.45 3.75
N THR A 272 -11.07 -31.12 3.66
CA THR A 272 -11.27 -30.25 4.83
C THR A 272 -12.59 -30.55 5.56
N LEU A 273 -13.66 -30.82 4.82
CA LEU A 273 -14.97 -31.11 5.39
C LEU A 273 -15.08 -32.52 5.98
N CYS A 274 -14.48 -33.52 5.33
CA CYS A 274 -14.45 -34.90 5.84
C CYS A 274 -13.65 -35.03 7.13
N ASN A 275 -12.54 -34.30 7.26
CA ASN A 275 -11.75 -34.28 8.49
C ASN A 275 -12.53 -33.79 9.71
N VAL A 276 -13.56 -32.95 9.53
CA VAL A 276 -14.42 -32.48 10.63
C VAL A 276 -15.42 -33.55 11.05
N GLY A 277 -16.02 -34.26 10.09
CA GLY A 277 -17.02 -35.30 10.37
C GLY A 277 -16.49 -36.51 11.15
N ASN A 278 -15.17 -36.73 11.14
CA ASN A 278 -14.53 -37.78 11.93
C ASN A 278 -14.22 -37.37 13.38
N VAL A 279 -14.11 -36.06 13.68
CA VAL A 279 -13.76 -35.58 15.04
C VAL A 279 -14.99 -35.61 15.96
N ASP A 280 -16.19 -35.39 15.41
CA ASP A 280 -17.44 -35.50 16.18
C ASP A 280 -17.90 -36.95 16.43
N GLY A 281 -17.19 -37.95 15.88
CA GLY A 281 -17.53 -39.38 16.00
C GLY A 281 -16.84 -40.14 17.15
N ASP A 282 -15.84 -39.54 17.80
CA ASP A 282 -14.96 -40.24 18.76
C ASP A 282 -15.25 -39.92 20.25
N GLU A 283 -16.25 -39.10 20.58
CA GLU A 283 -16.61 -38.77 21.98
C GLU A 283 -17.73 -39.63 22.62
N GLU A 284 -18.40 -40.54 21.89
CA GLU A 284 -19.44 -41.43 22.46
C GLU A 284 -18.92 -42.81 22.92
N GLY A 285 -17.68 -42.87 23.41
CA GLY A 285 -16.98 -44.15 23.61
C GLY A 285 -16.26 -44.35 24.93
N LEU A 286 -16.66 -43.74 26.05
CA LEU A 286 -16.10 -44.11 27.36
C LEU A 286 -17.11 -44.00 28.52
N GLN A 287 -18.05 -44.95 28.58
CA GLN A 287 -18.70 -45.35 29.82
C GLN A 287 -18.74 -46.88 29.90
N THR A 288 -17.78 -47.46 30.62
CA THR A 288 -17.94 -48.69 31.43
C THR A 288 -16.95 -48.64 32.57
#